data_AF-A0A9P7U293-F1
#
_entry.id   AF-A0A9P7U293-F1
#
_cell.length_a   1.000
_cell.length_b   1.000
_cell.length_c   1.000
_cell.angle_alpha   90.00
_cell.angle_beta   90.00
_cell.angle_gamma   90.00
#
_symmetry.space_group_name_H-M   'P 1'
#
loop_
_entity.id
_entity.type
_entity.pdbx_description
1 polymer ?
#
loop_
_entity_poly.entity_id
_entity_poly.type
_entity_poly.pdbx_seq_one_letter_code
_entity_poly.pdbx_strand_id
1 'polypeptide(L)'
;MQESLEPERATLEEYYERGYRLWHGLYLAALAAPLDVTALDFQNAFPRHPFFVPELQLDTHCDGVLYAKGTSTWQPSIGDCSLPSFEKIYTFKVTAEDSIIVSLKLKDDSFRQHGGHISLLMLAWAYVLSQRWSELIPGAADIEYTNRIAALSNGEDRSEVTEGPVVDLGVVTDEALRWWAAVLAPGEGWAARIHHRGEDLRSPWSVGLQSSKDLILTFRTIPSRGDRTSLPPSFSTAAQYITD
;
A
#
# COMPACT_ATOMS: atom_id res chain seq x y z
N MET A 1 17.39 16.28 35.35
CA MET A 1 18.42 16.72 34.40
C MET A 1 18.55 15.60 33.38
N GLN A 2 17.90 15.76 32.23
CA GLN A 2 17.73 14.71 31.22
C GLN A 2 18.74 15.04 30.13
N GLU A 3 19.86 14.32 30.08
CA GLU A 3 20.87 14.50 29.05
C GLU A 3 20.32 13.99 27.73
N SER A 4 20.17 14.89 26.77
CA SER A 4 19.81 14.58 25.39
C SER A 4 20.96 13.78 24.76
N LEU A 5 20.73 12.48 24.53
CA LEU A 5 21.61 11.57 23.79
C LEU A 5 21.53 11.86 22.28
N GLU A 6 21.93 13.06 21.86
CA GLU A 6 22.10 13.33 20.42
C GLU A 6 23.49 12.84 19.99
N PRO A 7 23.59 11.91 19.02
CA PRO A 7 24.88 11.44 18.54
C PRO A 7 25.67 12.58 17.88
N GLU A 8 27.00 12.54 18.04
CA GLU A 8 27.90 13.55 17.53
C GLU A 8 27.80 13.63 16.00
N ARG A 9 27.88 14.84 15.44
CA ARG A 9 27.62 15.12 14.01
C ARG A 9 28.45 14.26 13.06
N ALA A 10 29.71 14.00 13.41
CA ALA A 10 30.60 13.13 12.64
C ALA A 10 30.09 11.68 12.59
N THR A 11 29.52 11.18 13.69
CA THR A 11 28.93 9.83 13.75
C THR A 11 27.67 9.75 12.89
N LEU A 12 26.83 10.80 12.88
CA LEU A 12 25.66 10.91 12.01
C LEU A 12 26.04 10.91 10.52
N GLU A 13 27.07 11.67 10.15
CA GLU A 13 27.58 11.73 8.77
C GLU A 13 28.12 10.37 8.31
N GLU A 14 28.85 9.65 9.18
CA GLU A 14 29.35 8.31 8.89
C GLU A 14 28.20 7.29 8.73
N TYR A 15 27.20 7.34 9.60
CA TYR A 15 26.01 6.47 9.46
C TYR A 15 25.25 6.76 8.17
N TYR A 16 25.09 8.03 7.81
CA TYR A 16 24.41 8.43 6.59
C TYR A 16 25.17 7.99 5.35
N GLU A 17 26.48 8.20 5.31
CA GLU A 17 27.33 7.77 4.19
C GLU A 17 27.32 6.25 4.03
N ARG A 18 27.41 5.51 5.14
CA ARG A 18 27.34 4.05 5.12
C ARG A 18 25.98 3.56 4.63
N GLY A 19 24.90 4.15 5.12
CA GLY A 19 23.55 3.85 4.66
C GLY A 19 23.38 4.15 3.18
N TYR A 20 23.80 5.33 2.73
CA TYR A 20 23.75 5.75 1.34
C TYR A 20 24.50 4.78 0.42
N ARG A 21 25.76 4.43 0.74
CA ARG A 21 26.54 3.49 -0.07
C ARG A 21 25.90 2.11 -0.15
N LEU A 22 25.34 1.62 0.95
CA LEU A 22 24.65 0.33 0.98
C LEU A 22 23.40 0.36 0.08
N TRP A 23 22.52 1.35 0.28
CA TRP A 23 21.28 1.47 -0.49
C TRP A 23 21.56 1.76 -1.97
N HIS A 24 22.56 2.58 -2.28
CA HIS A 24 22.98 2.85 -3.64
C HIS A 24 23.57 1.60 -4.32
N GLY A 25 24.38 0.81 -3.59
CA GLY A 25 24.88 -0.46 -4.08
C GLY A 25 23.77 -1.47 -4.39
N LEU A 26 22.78 -1.58 -3.50
CA LEU A 26 21.58 -2.40 -3.70
C LEU A 26 20.77 -1.92 -4.92
N TYR A 27 20.61 -0.61 -5.08
CA TYR A 27 19.95 0.00 -6.23
C TYR A 27 20.65 -0.36 -7.54
N LEU A 28 21.97 -0.20 -7.61
CA LEU A 28 22.74 -0.57 -8.81
C LEU A 28 22.67 -2.09 -9.10
N ALA A 29 22.66 -2.92 -8.06
CA ALA A 29 22.51 -4.36 -8.22
C ALA A 29 21.09 -4.73 -8.73
N ALA A 30 20.05 -4.05 -8.25
CA ALA A 30 18.68 -4.24 -8.71
C ALA A 30 18.46 -3.76 -10.15
N LEU A 31 19.23 -2.79 -10.64
CA LEU A 31 19.24 -2.42 -12.06
C LEU A 31 19.89 -3.51 -12.93
N ALA A 32 20.86 -4.25 -12.39
CA ALA A 32 21.59 -5.30 -13.12
C ALA A 32 20.89 -6.66 -13.09
N ALA A 33 20.07 -6.92 -12.06
CA ALA A 33 19.25 -8.10 -11.92
C ALA A 33 17.81 -7.64 -11.60
N PRO A 34 16.87 -7.73 -12.57
CA PRO A 34 15.48 -7.39 -12.32
C PRO A 34 14.99 -8.12 -11.07
N LEU A 35 14.31 -7.41 -10.18
CA LEU A 35 13.71 -8.03 -9.00
C LEU A 35 12.81 -9.16 -9.48
N ASP A 36 13.11 -10.39 -9.05
CA ASP A 36 12.18 -11.49 -9.21
C ASP A 36 11.05 -11.28 -8.21
N VAL A 37 10.01 -10.58 -8.66
CA VAL A 37 8.86 -10.23 -7.82
C VAL A 37 8.09 -11.50 -7.40
N THR A 38 8.30 -12.63 -8.09
CA THR A 38 7.76 -13.93 -7.70
C THR A 38 8.47 -14.55 -6.49
N ALA A 39 9.69 -14.09 -6.16
CA ALA A 39 10.42 -14.50 -4.96
C ALA A 39 9.93 -13.78 -3.69
N LEU A 40 9.12 -12.72 -3.83
CA LEU A 40 8.50 -12.02 -2.71
C LEU A 40 7.18 -12.71 -2.34
N ASP A 41 7.26 -13.82 -1.59
CA ASP A 41 6.07 -14.40 -0.95
C ASP A 41 5.60 -13.50 0.21
N PHE A 42 4.78 -12.50 -0.11
CA PHE A 42 4.19 -11.60 0.86
C PHE A 42 3.13 -12.25 1.74
N GLN A 43 2.59 -13.42 1.36
CA GLN A 43 1.62 -14.12 2.21
C GLN A 43 2.26 -14.54 3.53
N ASN A 44 3.58 -14.79 3.51
CA ASN A 44 4.36 -15.24 4.65
C ASN A 44 5.57 -14.36 4.99
N ALA A 45 5.71 -13.15 4.41
CA ALA A 45 6.90 -12.31 4.61
C ALA A 45 7.21 -11.99 6.08
N PHE A 46 6.19 -12.07 6.94
CA PHE A 46 6.30 -11.72 8.36
C PHE A 46 5.68 -12.79 9.27
N PRO A 47 6.11 -14.06 9.19
CA PRO A 47 5.41 -15.17 9.85
C PRO A 47 5.57 -15.13 11.37
N ARG A 48 6.49 -14.30 11.88
CA ARG A 48 6.79 -14.10 13.31
C ARG A 48 6.51 -12.67 13.80
N HIS A 49 5.98 -11.79 12.95
CA HIS A 49 5.61 -10.46 13.42
C HIS A 49 4.25 -10.53 14.12
N PRO A 50 4.01 -9.64 15.09
CA PRO A 50 2.67 -9.49 15.65
C PRO A 50 1.67 -9.22 14.51
N PHE A 51 0.74 -10.15 14.32
CA PHE A 51 -0.37 -10.00 13.41
C PHE A 51 -1.66 -9.82 14.22
N PHE A 52 -2.65 -9.17 13.64
CA PHE A 52 -3.98 -9.17 14.26
C PHE A 52 -4.54 -10.59 14.22
N VAL A 53 -4.88 -11.11 15.39
CA VAL A 53 -5.48 -12.45 15.50
C VAL A 53 -6.81 -12.48 14.75
N PRO A 54 -7.17 -13.60 14.11
CA PRO A 54 -8.55 -13.84 13.71
C PRO A 54 -9.47 -13.58 14.92
N GLU A 55 -10.59 -12.89 14.72
CA GLU A 55 -11.54 -12.49 15.79
C GLU A 55 -11.10 -11.28 16.65
N LEU A 56 -10.37 -10.34 16.03
CA LEU A 56 -9.99 -9.08 16.67
C LEU A 56 -11.20 -8.31 17.24
N GLN A 57 -11.25 -8.12 18.56
CA GLN A 57 -12.29 -7.28 19.17
C GLN A 57 -11.90 -5.81 19.08
N LEU A 58 -12.73 -5.04 18.40
CA LEU A 58 -12.56 -3.60 18.27
C LEU A 58 -13.20 -2.88 19.45
N ASP A 59 -12.46 -1.94 20.03
CA ASP A 59 -13.02 -0.96 20.93
C ASP A 59 -13.81 0.08 20.13
N THR A 60 -15.11 0.11 20.39
CA THR A 60 -16.13 0.91 19.70
C THR A 60 -16.67 2.05 20.57
N HIS A 61 -16.02 2.34 21.70
CA HIS A 61 -16.47 3.38 22.64
C HIS A 61 -16.24 4.80 22.13
N CYS A 62 -15.25 5.01 21.25
CA CYS A 62 -14.96 6.30 20.65
C CYS A 62 -15.77 6.51 19.36
N ASP A 63 -16.24 7.73 19.16
CA ASP A 63 -16.80 8.19 17.89
C ASP A 63 -15.65 8.61 16.96
N GLY A 64 -15.80 8.47 15.64
CA GLY A 64 -14.78 8.85 14.65
C GLY A 64 -13.53 7.94 14.56
N VAL A 65 -13.37 6.94 15.42
CA VAL A 65 -12.20 6.04 15.40
C VAL A 65 -12.46 4.71 16.09
N LEU A 66 -11.91 3.63 15.51
CA LEU A 66 -11.89 2.31 16.11
C LEU A 66 -10.46 1.93 16.55
N TYR A 67 -10.37 1.23 17.67
CA TYR A 67 -9.10 0.74 18.19
C TYR A 67 -9.07 -0.78 18.32
N ALA A 68 -7.92 -1.35 17.99
CA ALA A 68 -7.56 -2.71 18.37
C ALA A 68 -6.81 -2.67 19.70
N LYS A 69 -7.27 -3.45 20.68
CA LYS A 69 -6.58 -3.63 21.95
C LYS A 69 -6.02 -5.04 22.02
N GLY A 70 -4.76 -5.16 22.45
CA GLY A 70 -4.10 -6.44 22.64
C GLY A 70 -3.15 -6.39 23.82
N THR A 71 -2.88 -7.54 24.41
CA THR A 71 -1.92 -7.69 25.50
C THR A 71 -0.80 -8.59 25.06
N SER A 72 0.44 -8.18 25.30
CA SER A 72 1.63 -8.98 25.09
C SER A 72 2.23 -9.33 26.45
N THR A 73 2.50 -10.61 26.66
CA THR A 73 3.19 -11.10 27.86
C THR A 73 4.67 -11.28 27.55
N TRP A 74 5.51 -10.61 28.33
CA TRP A 74 6.96 -10.71 28.23
C TRP A 74 7.46 -11.57 29.38
N GLN A 75 8.22 -12.60 29.04
CA GLN A 75 8.85 -13.49 30.02
C GLN A 75 10.31 -13.71 29.62
N PRO A 76 11.23 -13.83 30.59
CA PRO A 76 12.61 -14.20 30.30
C PRO A 76 12.66 -15.56 29.60
N SER A 77 13.61 -15.71 28.67
CA SER A 77 13.96 -17.03 28.14
C SER A 77 14.58 -17.90 29.25
N ILE A 78 14.52 -19.22 29.08
CA ILE A 78 15.14 -20.19 29.99
C ILE A 78 16.63 -19.86 30.17
N GLY A 79 17.03 -19.45 31.39
CA GLY A 79 18.39 -19.02 31.75
C GLY A 79 18.43 -18.24 33.08
N ASP A 80 19.63 -17.80 33.51
CA ASP A 80 19.87 -17.08 34.78
C ASP A 80 19.43 -15.60 34.75
N CYS A 81 18.32 -15.28 34.08
CA CYS A 81 17.77 -13.93 34.02
C CYS A 81 16.62 -13.80 35.04
N SER A 82 16.83 -13.04 36.12
CA SER A 82 15.89 -12.86 37.24
C SER A 82 14.82 -11.79 37.01
N LEU A 83 14.62 -11.35 35.77
CA LEU A 83 13.60 -10.35 35.46
C LEU A 83 12.19 -10.94 35.64
N PRO A 84 11.25 -10.25 36.30
CA PRO A 84 9.88 -10.72 36.39
C PRO A 84 9.20 -10.69 35.02
N SER A 85 8.27 -11.61 34.79
CA SER A 85 7.36 -11.46 33.66
C SER A 85 6.49 -10.23 33.85
N PHE A 86 6.15 -9.57 32.74
CA PHE A 86 5.24 -8.44 32.77
C PHE A 86 4.33 -8.47 31.55
N GLU A 87 3.16 -7.87 31.71
CA GLU A 87 2.21 -7.68 30.62
C GLU A 87 2.29 -6.25 30.11
N LYS A 88 2.18 -6.09 28.80
CA LYS A 88 2.09 -4.80 28.14
C LYS A 88 0.86 -4.75 27.27
N ILE A 89 -0.02 -3.80 27.57
CA ILE A 89 -1.23 -3.53 26.79
C ILE A 89 -0.85 -2.59 25.65
N TYR A 90 -1.32 -2.91 24.45
CA TYR A 90 -1.18 -2.13 23.25
C TYR A 90 -2.55 -1.70 22.76
N THR A 91 -2.63 -0.48 22.25
CA THR A 91 -3.84 0.06 21.63
C THR A 91 -3.43 0.66 20.29
N PHE A 92 -3.98 0.14 19.21
CA PHE A 92 -3.71 0.58 17.85
C PHE A 92 -4.95 1.19 17.25
N LYS A 93 -4.84 2.41 16.72
CA LYS A 93 -5.87 2.98 15.87
C LYS A 93 -5.94 2.14 14.59
N VAL A 94 -7.10 1.58 14.28
CA VAL A 94 -7.27 0.71 13.10
C VAL A 94 -8.05 1.37 11.98
N THR A 95 -8.62 2.55 12.18
CA THR A 95 -9.32 3.31 11.13
C THR A 95 -8.69 4.69 10.93
N ALA A 96 -9.01 5.33 9.81
CA ALA A 96 -8.80 6.75 9.57
C ALA A 96 -10.15 7.45 9.35
N GLU A 97 -10.20 8.74 9.62
CA GLU A 97 -11.38 9.57 9.33
C GLU A 97 -11.40 9.89 7.84
N ASP A 98 -10.30 10.46 7.33
CA ASP A 98 -10.11 10.82 5.92
C ASP A 98 -9.00 9.99 5.25
N SER A 99 -9.02 9.99 3.92
CA SER A 99 -7.93 9.43 3.11
C SER A 99 -6.72 10.35 3.10
N ILE A 100 -5.55 9.72 2.98
CA ILE A 100 -4.28 10.43 2.83
C ILE A 100 -4.20 10.96 1.39
N ILE A 101 -4.12 12.29 1.23
CA ILE A 101 -3.96 12.90 -0.09
C ILE A 101 -2.52 12.75 -0.55
N VAL A 102 -2.32 12.00 -1.64
CA VAL A 102 -1.02 11.81 -2.29
C VAL A 102 -0.92 12.75 -3.48
N SER A 103 -0.06 13.76 -3.37
CA SER A 103 0.15 14.74 -4.44
C SER A 103 1.29 14.36 -5.37
N LEU A 104 1.00 14.11 -6.66
CA LEU A 104 2.01 13.84 -7.68
C LEU A 104 2.21 15.04 -8.61
N LYS A 105 3.46 15.50 -8.71
CA LYS A 105 3.87 16.53 -9.68
C LYS A 105 4.44 15.84 -10.90
N LEU A 106 3.58 15.57 -11.87
CA LEU A 106 3.95 14.80 -13.06
C LEU A 106 4.36 15.72 -14.22
N LYS A 107 5.45 15.35 -14.87
CA LYS A 107 5.88 15.79 -16.20
C LYS A 107 5.54 14.72 -17.24
N ASP A 108 5.49 15.09 -18.52
CA ASP A 108 5.09 14.19 -19.61
C ASP A 108 6.00 12.95 -19.76
N ASP A 109 7.25 13.02 -19.30
CA ASP A 109 8.26 11.95 -19.37
C ASP A 109 8.55 11.27 -18.01
N SER A 110 7.71 11.49 -17.00
CA SER A 110 7.95 11.05 -15.60
C SER A 110 8.20 9.54 -15.46
N PHE A 111 7.53 8.74 -16.27
CA PHE A 111 7.57 7.27 -16.21
C PHE A 111 8.42 6.63 -17.30
N ARG A 112 9.17 7.43 -18.07
CA ARG A 112 10.14 6.92 -19.06
C ARG A 112 11.59 7.08 -18.61
N GLN A 113 11.95 8.28 -18.13
CA GLN A 113 13.35 8.62 -17.82
C GLN A 113 13.58 9.00 -16.35
N HIS A 114 12.52 9.43 -15.64
CA HIS A 114 12.65 10.08 -14.34
C HIS A 114 12.25 9.23 -13.13
N GLY A 115 11.94 7.94 -13.31
CA GLY A 115 11.76 7.01 -12.19
C GLY A 115 10.50 7.22 -11.35
N GLY A 116 9.37 7.61 -11.96
CA GLY A 116 8.09 7.77 -11.25
C GLY A 116 7.45 6.49 -10.71
N HIS A 117 7.99 5.31 -11.06
CA HIS A 117 7.39 4.00 -10.77
C HIS A 117 7.21 3.73 -9.27
N ILE A 118 8.07 4.27 -8.41
CA ILE A 118 7.90 4.11 -6.95
C ILE A 118 6.60 4.72 -6.44
N SER A 119 6.14 5.81 -7.07
CA SER A 119 4.87 6.46 -6.68
C SER A 119 3.67 5.59 -7.08
N LEU A 120 3.73 4.97 -8.26
CA LEU A 120 2.71 4.02 -8.71
C LEU A 120 2.66 2.80 -7.79
N LEU A 121 3.84 2.27 -7.44
CA LEU A 121 3.99 1.14 -6.54
C LEU A 121 3.44 1.45 -5.14
N MET A 122 3.70 2.66 -4.62
CA MET A 122 3.13 3.09 -3.34
C MET A 122 1.60 3.16 -3.36
N LEU A 123 0.99 3.67 -4.45
CA LEU A 123 -0.47 3.71 -4.60
C LEU A 123 -1.05 2.29 -4.69
N ALA A 124 -0.40 1.40 -5.44
CA ALA A 124 -0.77 0.00 -5.54
C ALA A 124 -0.69 -0.70 -4.18
N TRP A 125 0.38 -0.49 -3.41
CA TRP A 125 0.48 -1.05 -2.06
C TRP A 125 -0.53 -0.46 -1.09
N ALA A 126 -0.88 0.82 -1.20
CA ALA A 126 -1.94 1.42 -0.40
C ALA A 126 -3.27 0.67 -0.60
N TYR A 127 -3.62 0.35 -1.85
CA TYR A 127 -4.76 -0.53 -2.15
C TYR A 127 -4.61 -1.90 -1.50
N VAL A 128 -3.49 -2.58 -1.73
CA VAL A 128 -3.26 -3.95 -1.25
C VAL A 128 -3.38 -4.02 0.28
N LEU A 129 -2.82 -3.04 0.98
CA LEU A 129 -2.90 -2.94 2.43
C LEU A 129 -4.31 -2.59 2.92
N SER A 130 -5.06 -1.78 2.17
CA SER A 130 -6.47 -1.53 2.46
C SER A 130 -7.36 -2.75 2.24
N GLN A 131 -7.10 -3.55 1.23
CA GLN A 131 -7.80 -4.82 1.00
C GLN A 131 -7.45 -5.83 2.09
N ARG A 132 -6.18 -5.88 2.50
CA ARG A 132 -5.77 -6.70 3.65
C ARG A 132 -6.47 -6.27 4.92
N TRP A 133 -6.62 -4.96 5.10
CA TRP A 133 -7.34 -4.39 6.22
C TRP A 133 -8.82 -4.79 6.21
N SER A 134 -9.51 -4.72 5.06
CA SER A 134 -10.93 -5.12 4.99
C SER A 134 -11.14 -6.60 5.26
N GLU A 135 -10.21 -7.45 4.84
CA GLU A 135 -10.25 -8.90 5.12
C GLU A 135 -9.99 -9.24 6.60
N LEU A 136 -9.23 -8.41 7.33
CA LEU A 136 -8.82 -8.70 8.71
C LEU A 136 -9.67 -8.01 9.78
N ILE A 137 -10.17 -6.80 9.51
CA ILE A 137 -10.85 -5.97 10.52
C ILE A 137 -12.34 -6.30 10.57
N PRO A 138 -12.87 -6.77 11.70
CA PRO A 138 -14.28 -7.14 11.78
C PRO A 138 -15.21 -5.96 11.57
N GLY A 139 -16.22 -6.17 10.72
CA GLY A 139 -17.18 -5.14 10.34
C GLY A 139 -16.74 -4.23 9.19
N ALA A 140 -15.49 -4.35 8.72
CA ALA A 140 -15.08 -3.68 7.49
C ALA A 140 -15.84 -4.27 6.29
N ALA A 141 -16.29 -3.39 5.40
CA ALA A 141 -16.87 -3.79 4.13
C ALA A 141 -15.78 -4.18 3.13
N ASP A 142 -16.15 -5.01 2.16
CA ASP A 142 -15.31 -5.23 0.98
C ASP A 142 -14.98 -3.90 0.30
N ILE A 143 -13.83 -3.84 -0.39
CA ILE A 143 -13.50 -2.64 -1.17
C ILE A 143 -14.61 -2.34 -2.19
N GLU A 144 -14.88 -1.07 -2.39
CA GLU A 144 -15.79 -0.60 -3.43
C GLU A 144 -15.01 0.22 -4.46
N TYR A 145 -15.16 -0.10 -5.74
CA TYR A 145 -14.68 0.79 -6.79
C TYR A 145 -15.64 1.96 -6.97
N THR A 146 -15.09 3.17 -7.04
CA THR A 146 -15.87 4.38 -7.22
C THR A 146 -16.13 4.62 -8.71
N ASN A 147 -16.78 5.73 -9.03
CA ASN A 147 -16.94 6.20 -10.41
C ASN A 147 -15.67 6.86 -10.98
N ARG A 148 -14.59 6.98 -10.20
CA ARG A 148 -13.34 7.59 -10.65
C ARG A 148 -12.42 6.52 -11.22
N ILE A 149 -11.97 6.75 -12.44
CA ILE A 149 -11.10 5.86 -13.19
C ILE A 149 -9.99 6.67 -13.86
N ALA A 150 -8.80 6.09 -13.96
CA ALA A 150 -7.72 6.65 -14.76
C ALA A 150 -8.10 6.67 -16.25
N ALA A 151 -7.49 7.58 -17.03
CA ALA A 151 -7.73 7.64 -18.46
C ALA A 151 -7.14 6.39 -19.14
N LEU A 152 -7.91 5.76 -20.02
CA LEU A 152 -7.54 4.54 -20.72
C LEU A 152 -7.26 4.85 -22.20
N SER A 153 -6.15 4.35 -22.73
CA SER A 153 -5.82 4.43 -24.15
C SER A 153 -5.48 3.03 -24.67
N ASN A 154 -6.37 2.48 -25.49
CA ASN A 154 -6.04 1.32 -26.31
C ASN A 154 -5.05 1.78 -27.38
N GLY A 155 -3.86 1.19 -27.45
CA GLY A 155 -2.77 1.65 -28.32
C GLY A 155 -3.04 1.67 -29.84
N GLU A 156 -4.28 1.44 -30.26
CA GLU A 156 -4.80 1.48 -31.63
C GLU A 156 -5.26 2.89 -32.06
N ASP A 157 -5.73 3.74 -31.14
CA ASP A 157 -6.15 5.12 -31.44
C ASP A 157 -5.01 6.12 -31.17
N ARG A 158 -3.98 6.11 -32.02
CA ARG A 158 -2.85 7.06 -31.94
C ARG A 158 -3.14 8.46 -32.51
N SER A 159 -4.40 8.82 -32.74
CA SER A 159 -4.77 10.08 -33.43
C SER A 159 -5.16 11.24 -32.52
N GLU A 160 -5.33 11.03 -31.21
CA GLU A 160 -5.52 12.14 -30.28
C GLU A 160 -4.29 12.30 -29.41
N VAL A 161 -3.62 13.45 -29.56
CA VAL A 161 -2.49 13.88 -28.73
C VAL A 161 -2.94 13.84 -27.28
N THR A 162 -2.66 12.74 -26.60
CA THR A 162 -3.08 12.55 -25.22
C THR A 162 -2.09 13.33 -24.36
N GLU A 163 -2.44 14.56 -24.01
CA GLU A 163 -1.62 15.41 -23.16
C GLU A 163 -1.60 14.84 -21.73
N GLY A 164 -0.56 14.08 -21.41
CA GLY A 164 -0.35 13.60 -20.05
C GLY A 164 0.74 12.56 -19.92
N PRO A 165 1.19 12.30 -18.68
CA PRO A 165 2.13 11.24 -18.38
C PRO A 165 1.52 9.86 -18.66
N VAL A 166 2.18 9.10 -19.54
CA VAL A 166 1.75 7.76 -19.94
C VAL A 166 2.37 6.69 -19.03
N VAL A 167 1.54 5.80 -18.52
CA VAL A 167 1.92 4.58 -17.79
C VAL A 167 1.61 3.39 -18.69
N ASP A 168 2.65 2.67 -19.10
CA ASP A 168 2.50 1.44 -19.88
C ASP A 168 2.40 0.25 -18.94
N LEU A 169 1.23 -0.40 -18.93
CA LEU A 169 0.95 -1.60 -18.14
C LEU A 169 1.38 -2.89 -18.87
N GLY A 170 1.79 -2.80 -20.14
CA GLY A 170 2.14 -3.98 -20.92
C GLY A 170 0.92 -4.86 -21.21
N VAL A 171 1.04 -6.16 -20.94
CA VAL A 171 0.00 -7.16 -21.24
C VAL A 171 -0.68 -7.57 -19.93
N VAL A 172 -1.94 -7.19 -19.76
CA VAL A 172 -2.69 -7.39 -18.51
C VAL A 172 -4.05 -8.06 -18.78
N THR A 173 -4.65 -8.67 -17.75
CA THR A 173 -6.04 -9.15 -17.84
C THR A 173 -7.03 -7.99 -17.69
N ASP A 174 -8.30 -8.20 -18.07
CA ASP A 174 -9.38 -7.23 -17.85
C ASP A 174 -9.51 -6.83 -16.37
N GLU A 175 -9.31 -7.78 -15.44
CA GLU A 175 -9.39 -7.50 -14.00
C GLU A 175 -8.21 -6.66 -13.50
N ALA A 176 -6.99 -7.00 -13.92
CA ALA A 176 -5.79 -6.25 -13.57
C ALA A 176 -5.85 -4.83 -14.13
N LEU A 177 -6.35 -4.67 -15.36
CA LEU A 177 -6.57 -3.36 -15.97
C LEU A 177 -7.57 -2.52 -15.17
N ARG A 178 -8.73 -3.10 -14.83
CA ARG A 178 -9.75 -2.43 -14.01
C ARG A 178 -9.20 -2.02 -12.64
N TRP A 179 -8.39 -2.90 -12.04
CA TRP A 179 -7.73 -2.62 -10.77
C TRP A 179 -6.73 -1.45 -10.89
N TRP A 180 -5.82 -1.48 -11.86
CA TRP A 180 -4.89 -0.38 -12.11
C TRP A 180 -5.60 0.94 -12.41
N ALA A 181 -6.71 0.90 -13.17
CA ALA A 181 -7.52 2.07 -13.47
C ALA A 181 -8.15 2.70 -12.21
N ALA A 182 -8.54 1.89 -11.22
CA ALA A 182 -9.04 2.38 -9.93
C ALA A 182 -7.89 2.90 -9.03
N VAL A 183 -6.76 2.18 -8.97
CA VAL A 183 -5.59 2.57 -8.16
C VAL A 183 -5.00 3.92 -8.61
N LEU A 184 -4.98 4.17 -9.92
CA LEU A 184 -4.38 5.36 -10.51
C LEU A 184 -5.40 6.44 -10.89
N ALA A 185 -6.65 6.28 -10.47
CA ALA A 185 -7.71 7.26 -10.71
C ALA A 185 -7.43 8.59 -9.97
N PRO A 186 -7.81 9.75 -10.54
CA PRO A 186 -7.75 11.01 -9.81
C PRO A 186 -8.70 11.00 -8.59
N GLY A 187 -8.16 11.30 -7.42
CA GLY A 187 -8.80 11.21 -6.10
C GLY A 187 -8.95 9.77 -5.63
N GLU A 188 -10.15 9.37 -5.21
CA GLU A 188 -10.43 8.02 -4.71
C GLU A 188 -11.10 7.17 -5.79
N GLY A 189 -10.35 6.31 -6.50
CA GLY A 189 -10.92 5.32 -7.43
C GLY A 189 -11.45 4.06 -6.74
N TRP A 190 -11.14 3.90 -5.46
CA TRP A 190 -11.58 2.81 -4.62
C TRP A 190 -11.77 3.31 -3.19
N ALA A 191 -12.55 2.58 -2.39
CA ALA A 191 -12.77 2.88 -0.99
C ALA A 191 -12.83 1.61 -0.14
N ALA A 192 -12.08 1.61 0.97
CA ALA A 192 -12.16 0.58 2.01
C ALA A 192 -12.74 1.24 3.26
N ARG A 193 -13.94 0.81 3.68
CA ARG A 193 -14.73 1.50 4.72
C ARG A 193 -15.25 0.54 5.79
N ILE A 194 -15.52 1.10 6.97
CA ILE A 194 -16.30 0.49 8.04
C ILE A 194 -17.35 1.51 8.50
N HIS A 195 -18.62 1.10 8.45
CA HIS A 195 -19.71 1.94 8.92
C HIS A 195 -19.82 1.81 10.44
N HIS A 196 -19.58 2.91 11.15
CA HIS A 196 -19.62 2.93 12.62
C HIS A 196 -20.37 4.17 13.10
N ARG A 197 -21.46 3.96 13.84
CA ARG A 197 -22.27 5.02 14.48
C ARG A 197 -22.73 6.15 13.52
N GLY A 198 -23.02 5.80 12.27
CA GLY A 198 -23.48 6.76 11.26
C GLY A 198 -22.36 7.45 10.48
N GLU A 199 -21.10 7.12 10.75
CA GLU A 199 -19.94 7.62 10.03
C GLU A 199 -19.25 6.48 9.26
N ASP A 200 -18.74 6.82 8.08
CA ASP A 200 -17.92 5.90 7.28
C ASP A 200 -16.45 6.15 7.57
N LEU A 201 -15.88 5.30 8.43
CA LEU A 201 -14.45 5.34 8.72
C LEU A 201 -13.70 4.57 7.63
N ARG A 202 -12.49 5.02 7.32
CA ARG A 202 -11.66 4.49 6.25
C ARG A 202 -10.56 3.57 6.76
N SER A 203 -9.98 2.78 5.86
CA SER A 203 -8.71 2.12 6.12
C SER A 203 -7.60 3.15 6.39
N PRO A 204 -6.64 2.89 7.29
CA PRO A 204 -5.47 3.74 7.49
C PRO A 204 -4.61 3.92 6.24
N TRP A 205 -4.76 3.03 5.27
CA TRP A 205 -4.06 3.05 3.98
C TRP A 205 -4.90 3.64 2.85
N SER A 206 -6.09 4.17 3.14
CA SER A 206 -6.91 4.85 2.14
C SER A 206 -6.19 6.09 1.61
N VAL A 207 -6.11 6.21 0.29
CA VAL A 207 -5.43 7.31 -0.39
C VAL A 207 -6.31 7.97 -1.42
N GLY A 208 -6.15 9.29 -1.56
CA GLY A 208 -6.72 10.08 -2.65
C GLY A 208 -5.60 10.66 -3.52
N LEU A 209 -5.56 10.33 -4.81
CA LEU A 209 -4.53 10.84 -5.72
C LEU A 209 -4.85 12.27 -6.18
N GLN A 210 -3.98 13.23 -5.87
CA GLN A 210 -4.05 14.56 -6.43
C GLN A 210 -2.89 14.75 -7.42
N SER A 211 -3.19 14.76 -8.72
CA SER A 211 -2.18 14.94 -9.75
C SER A 211 -2.35 16.27 -10.48
N SER A 212 -1.23 16.85 -10.94
CA SER A 212 -1.25 18.04 -11.80
C SER A 212 -1.75 17.75 -13.22
N LYS A 213 -1.68 16.48 -13.66
CA LYS A 213 -2.17 15.97 -14.95
C LYS A 213 -2.78 14.59 -14.76
N ASP A 214 -3.81 14.25 -15.52
CA ASP A 214 -4.39 12.91 -15.47
C ASP A 214 -3.40 11.88 -16.02
N LEU A 215 -3.30 10.75 -15.33
CA LEU A 215 -2.50 9.60 -15.77
C LEU A 215 -3.23 8.87 -16.90
N ILE A 216 -2.50 8.55 -17.95
CA ILE A 216 -3.03 7.79 -19.08
C ILE A 216 -2.42 6.39 -19.04
N LEU A 217 -3.27 5.38 -18.98
CA LEU A 217 -2.86 3.98 -18.97
C LEU A 217 -2.93 3.42 -20.39
N THR A 218 -1.79 2.92 -20.88
CA THR A 218 -1.72 2.14 -22.12
C THR A 218 -1.52 0.68 -21.79
N PHE A 219 -2.19 -0.20 -22.54
CA PHE A 219 -2.23 -1.62 -22.23
C PHE A 219 -2.52 -2.46 -23.48
N ARG A 220 -2.29 -3.76 -23.34
CA ARG A 220 -2.81 -4.81 -24.23
C ARG A 220 -3.58 -5.82 -23.37
N THR A 221 -4.86 -5.98 -23.64
CA THR A 221 -5.69 -6.84 -22.79
C THR A 221 -5.74 -8.27 -23.29
N ILE A 222 -5.64 -9.21 -22.36
CA ILE A 222 -5.99 -10.62 -22.59
C ILE A 222 -7.35 -10.87 -21.93
N PRO A 223 -8.33 -11.45 -22.65
CA PRO A 223 -9.61 -11.81 -22.07
C PRO A 223 -9.40 -12.76 -20.89
N SER A 224 -10.01 -12.44 -19.75
CA SER A 224 -9.93 -13.34 -18.60
C SER A 224 -10.77 -14.60 -18.83
N ARG A 225 -10.35 -15.71 -18.19
CA ARG A 225 -11.08 -16.99 -18.22
C ARG A 225 -12.15 -17.09 -17.12
N GLY A 226 -12.27 -16.08 -16.27
CA GLY A 226 -13.14 -16.07 -15.09
C GLY A 226 -14.54 -15.54 -15.38
N ASP A 227 -15.45 -15.79 -14.44
CA ASP A 227 -16.77 -15.19 -14.46
C ASP A 227 -16.64 -13.67 -14.33
N ARG A 228 -17.46 -12.89 -15.05
CA ARG A 228 -17.39 -11.41 -15.13
C ARG A 228 -17.87 -10.73 -13.83
N THR A 229 -17.58 -11.30 -12.67
CA THR A 229 -17.99 -10.75 -11.40
C THR A 229 -17.19 -9.49 -11.11
N SER A 230 -17.91 -8.38 -10.95
CA SER A 230 -17.43 -7.02 -10.71
C SER A 230 -16.71 -6.81 -9.37
N LEU A 231 -16.34 -7.89 -8.69
CA LEU A 231 -15.77 -7.84 -7.35
C LEU A 231 -14.34 -7.31 -7.43
N PRO A 232 -13.90 -6.51 -6.44
CA PRO A 232 -12.50 -6.17 -6.29
C PRO A 232 -11.65 -7.42 -6.00
N PRO A 233 -10.37 -7.42 -6.39
CA PRO A 233 -9.46 -8.52 -6.09
C PRO A 233 -9.22 -8.65 -4.58
N SER A 234 -8.99 -9.87 -4.11
CA SER A 234 -8.49 -10.13 -2.76
C SER A 234 -7.08 -9.56 -2.57
N PHE A 235 -6.60 -9.50 -1.33
CA PHE A 235 -5.24 -9.08 -0.99
C PHE A 235 -4.20 -9.83 -1.83
N SER A 236 -4.32 -11.16 -1.92
CA SER A 236 -3.37 -12.00 -2.65
C SER A 236 -3.38 -11.71 -4.16
N THR A 237 -4.57 -11.51 -4.73
CA THR A 237 -4.71 -11.24 -6.17
C THR A 237 -4.24 -9.82 -6.51
N ALA A 238 -4.57 -8.82 -5.68
CA ALA A 238 -4.11 -7.45 -5.86
C ALA A 238 -2.57 -7.35 -5.73
N ALA A 239 -1.97 -8.09 -4.80
CA ALA A 239 -0.51 -8.18 -4.70
C ALA A 239 0.11 -8.82 -5.94
N GLN A 240 -0.54 -9.82 -6.53
CA GLN A 240 -0.07 -10.44 -7.78
C GLN A 240 -0.11 -9.46 -8.96
N TYR A 241 -1.11 -8.59 -9.06
CA TYR A 241 -1.16 -7.56 -10.13
C TYR A 241 -0.02 -6.54 -10.06
N ILE A 242 0.68 -6.42 -8.94
CA ILE A 242 1.90 -5.60 -8.82
C ILE A 242 3.09 -6.31 -9.45
N THR A 243 3.10 -7.63 -9.44
CA THR A 243 4.21 -8.48 -9.88
C THR A 243 4.13 -8.89 -11.35
N ASP A 244 2.92 -8.82 -11.92
CA ASP A 244 2.62 -9.10 -13.33
C ASP A 244 3.08 -7.96 -14.26
#